data_AF-A0A347WK45-F1
#
_entry.id   AF-A0A347WK45-F1
#
_cell.length_a   1.000
_cell.length_b   1.000
_cell.length_c   1.000
_cell.angle_alpha   90.00
_cell.angle_beta   90.00
_cell.angle_gamma   90.00
#
_symmetry.space_group_name_H-M   'P 1'
#
loop_
_entity.id
_entity.type
_entity.pdbx_description
1 polymer ?
#
loop_
_entity_poly.entity_id
_entity_poly.type
_entity_poly.pdbx_seq_one_letter_code
_entity_poly.pdbx_strand_id
1 'polypeptide(L)' 'MDGVTVDDIEEHISEYGSAILRKVKDGSYQPLPVKGVYIPKENGAKRALGIPVVRDHIVQQMILNILDPIYRPSLFRL' A
#
# COMPACT_ATOMS: atom_id res chain seq x y z
N MET A 1 -1.13 8.13 13.35
CA MET A 1 -1.50 7.54 12.05
C MET A 1 -2.95 7.86 11.82
N ASP A 2 -3.33 8.07 10.57
CA ASP A 2 -4.61 8.64 10.09
C ASP A 2 -5.89 7.98 10.64
N GLY A 3 -5.79 6.85 11.32
CA GLY A 3 -6.90 6.26 12.10
C GLY A 3 -7.95 5.55 11.25
N VAL A 4 -7.81 5.66 9.92
CA VAL A 4 -8.63 4.99 8.91
C VAL A 4 -8.36 3.49 8.94
N THR A 5 -9.43 2.72 9.11
CA THR A 5 -9.41 1.25 9.08
C THR A 5 -9.79 0.73 7.70
N VAL A 6 -9.75 -0.59 7.52
CA VAL A 6 -10.19 -1.24 6.28
C VAL A 6 -11.69 -1.07 6.07
N ASP A 7 -12.47 -0.98 7.15
CA ASP A 7 -13.92 -0.82 7.08
C ASP A 7 -14.31 0.59 6.60
N ASP A 8 -13.43 1.58 6.79
CA ASP A 8 -13.64 2.97 6.37
C ASP A 8 -13.26 3.22 4.89
N ILE A 9 -12.83 2.19 4.15
CA ILE A 9 -12.27 2.34 2.81
C ILE A 9 -13.25 2.97 1.83
N GLU A 10 -14.51 2.54 1.83
CA GLU A 10 -15.50 3.03 0.86
C GLU A 10 -15.75 4.52 1.03
N GLU A 11 -15.93 4.97 2.27
CA GLU A 11 -16.11 6.37 2.62
C GLU A 11 -14.85 7.18 2.26
N HIS A 12 -13.67 6.66 2.62
CA HIS A 12 -12.40 7.33 2.36
C HIS A 12 -12.10 7.50 0.86
N ILE A 13 -12.42 6.48 0.04
CA ILE A 13 -12.28 6.56 -1.42
C ILE A 13 -13.32 7.52 -2.00
N SER A 14 -14.56 7.47 -1.52
CA SER A 14 -15.62 8.38 -1.98
C SER A 14 -15.23 9.84 -1.74
N GLU A 15 -14.69 10.14 -0.56
CA GLU A 15 -14.33 11.50 -0.15
C GLU A 15 -13.01 11.99 -0.77
N TYR A 16 -11.96 11.16 -0.78
CA TYR A 16 -10.60 11.59 -1.13
C TYR A 16 -10.05 10.99 -2.44
N GLY A 17 -10.72 9.98 -3.00
CA GLY A 17 -10.21 9.20 -4.13
C GLY A 17 -9.90 10.03 -5.37
N SER A 18 -10.76 11.00 -5.71
CA SER A 18 -10.52 11.89 -6.86
C SER A 18 -9.29 12.78 -6.67
N ALA A 19 -9.07 13.28 -5.44
CA ALA A 19 -7.90 14.09 -5.13
C ALA A 19 -6.61 13.27 -5.14
N ILE A 20 -6.67 12.04 -4.60
CA ILE A 20 -5.56 11.07 -4.66
C ILE A 20 -5.20 10.77 -6.11
N LEU A 21 -6.19 10.43 -6.95
CA LEU A 21 -5.96 10.11 -8.36
C LEU A 21 -5.33 11.28 -9.12
N ARG A 22 -5.78 12.51 -8.86
CA ARG A 22 -5.17 13.71 -9.46
C ARG A 22 -3.70 13.83 -9.09
N LYS A 23 -3.36 13.71 -7.81
CA LYS A 23 -1.97 13.76 -7.31
C LYS A 23 -1.09 12.65 -7.88
N VAL A 24 -1.65 11.45 -8.06
CA VAL A 24 -0.92 10.34 -8.68
C VAL A 24 -0.63 10.65 -10.15
N LYS A 25 -1.62 11.19 -10.89
CA LYS A 25 -1.48 11.53 -12.31
C LYS A 25 -0.50 12.68 -12.57
N ASP A 26 -0.48 13.70 -11.71
CA ASP A 26 0.40 14.85 -11.85
C ASP A 26 1.78 14.67 -11.17
N GLY A 27 2.01 13.51 -10.54
CA GLY A 27 3.27 13.17 -9.88
C GLY A 27 3.49 13.84 -8.53
N SER A 28 2.51 14.57 -7.99
CA SER A 28 2.60 15.23 -6.68
C SER A 28 2.19 14.35 -5.50
N TYR A 29 1.82 13.08 -5.73
CA TYR A 29 1.44 12.15 -4.66
C TYR A 29 2.60 11.88 -3.70
N GLN A 30 2.36 12.09 -2.41
CA GLN A 30 3.33 11.84 -1.34
C GLN A 30 2.76 10.79 -0.36
N PRO A 31 3.35 9.58 -0.34
CA PRO A 31 2.99 8.54 0.63
C PRO A 31 3.27 8.99 2.07
N LEU A 32 2.50 8.47 3.02
CA LEU A 32 2.74 8.66 4.45
C LEU A 32 3.78 7.65 4.99
N PRO A 33 4.44 7.98 6.10
CA PRO A 33 5.32 7.05 6.79
C PRO A 33 4.58 5.77 7.21
N VAL A 34 5.22 4.61 6.98
CA VAL A 34 4.71 3.30 7.38
C VAL A 34 4.77 3.09 8.90
N LYS A 35 3.86 2.26 9.43
CA LYS A 35 3.85 1.85 10.84
C LYS A 35 4.87 0.74 11.06
N GLY A 36 5.93 1.03 11.80
CA GLY A 36 6.85 0.00 12.27
C GLY A 36 6.19 -0.86 13.35
N VAL A 37 6.02 -2.16 13.07
CA VAL A 37 5.61 -3.15 14.08
C VAL A 37 6.58 -4.31 14.10
N TYR A 38 6.76 -4.93 15.26
CA TYR A 38 7.58 -6.13 15.41
C TYR A 38 6.68 -7.34 15.65
N ILE A 39 6.83 -8.37 14.81
CA ILE A 39 6.18 -9.67 15.01
C ILE A 39 7.23 -10.74 15.38
N PRO A 40 6.88 -11.72 16.22
CA PRO A 40 7.78 -12.82 16.52
C PRO A 40 8.00 -13.71 15.28
N LYS A 41 9.22 -14.20 15.09
CA LYS A 41 9.53 -15.33 14.21
C LYS A 41 9.50 -16.63 15.01
N GLU A 42 9.37 -17.74 14.31
CA GLU A 42 9.40 -19.09 14.89
C GLU A 42 10.70 -19.38 15.68
N ASN A 43 11.82 -18.77 15.28
CA ASN A 43 13.12 -18.92 15.93
C ASN A 43 13.36 -17.95 17.11
N GLY A 44 12.32 -17.26 17.60
CA GLY A 44 12.41 -16.30 18.72
C GLY A 44 12.96 -14.92 18.36
N ALA A 45 13.47 -14.71 17.14
CA ALA A 45 13.87 -13.39 16.67
C ALA A 45 12.64 -12.53 16.30
N LYS A 46 12.80 -11.20 16.25
CA LYS A 46 11.73 -10.29 15.82
C LYS A 46 11.86 -9.94 14.33
N ARG A 47 10.74 -9.92 13.60
CA ARG A 47 10.63 -9.39 12.23
C ARG A 47 10.01 -8.00 12.30
N ALA A 48 10.71 -7.00 11.79
CA ALA A 48 10.12 -5.69 11.55
C ALA A 48 9.20 -5.75 10.33
N LEU A 49 8.00 -5.21 10.46
CA LEU A 49 7.05 -4.96 9.37
C LEU A 49 6.79 -3.46 9.28
N GLY A 50 6.71 -2.94 8.05
CA GLY A 50 6.17 -1.62 7.76
C GLY A 50 4.75 -1.77 7.26
N ILE A 51 3.76 -1.36 8.06
CA ILE A 51 2.35 -1.38 7.65
C ILE A 51 2.03 0.00 7.02
N PRO A 52 1.77 0.09 5.71
CA PRO A 52 1.36 1.35 5.10
C PRO A 52 -0.01 1.79 5.60
N VAL A 53 -0.30 3.08 5.48
CA VAL A 53 -1.67 3.58 5.65
C VAL A 53 -2.57 3.02 4.55
N VAL A 54 -3.87 2.92 4.83
CA VAL A 54 -4.84 2.26 3.96
C VAL A 54 -4.84 2.84 2.54
N ARG A 55 -4.82 4.16 2.40
CA ARG A 55 -4.78 4.82 1.07
C ARG A 55 -3.53 4.48 0.27
N ASP A 56 -2.37 4.41 0.92
CA ASP A 56 -1.10 4.10 0.27
C ASP A 56 -1.06 2.64 -0.15
N HIS A 57 -1.62 1.76 0.69
CA HIS A 57 -1.77 0.34 0.36
C HIS A 57 -2.64 0.16 -0.90
N ILE A 58 -3.73 0.92 -1.04
CA ILE A 58 -4.59 0.89 -2.23
C ILE A 58 -3.81 1.35 -3.47
N VAL A 59 -3.09 2.47 -3.38
CA VAL A 59 -2.27 2.98 -4.50
C VAL A 59 -1.18 1.97 -4.89
N GLN A 60 -0.50 1.37 -3.91
CA GLN A 60 0.48 0.31 -4.14
C GLN A 60 -0.13 -0.90 -4.84
N GLN A 61 -1.33 -1.33 -4.41
CA GLN A 61 -2.04 -2.46 -5.03
C GLN A 61 -2.47 -2.15 -6.47
N MET A 62 -2.90 -0.92 -6.74
CA MET A 62 -3.22 -0.50 -8.12
C MET A 62 -1.99 -0.57 -9.03
N ILE A 63 -0.84 -0.07 -8.55
CA ILE A 63 0.43 -0.16 -9.29
C ILE A 63 0.79 -1.64 -9.50
N LEU A 64 0.72 -2.46 -8.45
CA LEU A 64 1.01 -3.88 -8.54
C LEU A 64 0.12 -4.58 -9.57
N ASN A 65 -1.19 -4.32 -9.60
CA ASN A 65 -2.11 -4.91 -10.57
C ASN A 65 -1.73 -4.63 -12.03
N ILE A 66 -1.07 -3.49 -12.30
CA ILE A 66 -0.59 -3.12 -13.63
C ILE A 66 0.76 -3.81 -13.93
N LEU A 67 1.68 -3.79 -12.97
CA LEU A 67 3.04 -4.31 -13.17
C LEU A 67 3.10 -5.84 -13.14
N ASP A 68 2.28 -6.47 -12.31
CA ASP A 68 2.29 -7.91 -12.09
C ASP A 68 2.12 -8.73 -13.39
N PRO A 69 1.14 -8.50 -14.27
CA PRO A 69 1.02 -9.24 -15.53
C PRO A 69 2.22 -9.04 -16.48
N ILE A 70 2.94 -7.92 -16.36
CA ILE A 70 4.11 -7.62 -17.19
C ILE A 70 5.33 -8.42 -16.70
N TYR A 71 5.57 -8.43 -15.39
CA TYR A 71 6.79 -9.00 -14.81
C TYR A 71 6.65 -10.45 -14.33
N ARG A 72 5.45 -10.89 -13.96
CA ARG A 72 5.20 -12.25 -13.47
C ARG A 72 5.72 -13.33 -14.43
N PRO A 73 5.48 -13.27 -15.75
CA PRO A 73 6.00 -14.31 -16.66
C PRO A 73 7.53 -14.42 -16.69
N SER A 74 8.26 -13.32 -16.48
CA SER A 74 9.73 -13.31 -16.41
C SER A 74 10.29 -13.73 -15.05
N LEU A 75 9.56 -13.46 -13.96
CA LEU A 75 10.03 -13.72 -12.60
C LEU A 75 9.97 -15.22 -12.24
N PHE A 76 8.99 -15.95 -12.78
CA PHE A 76 8.79 -17.39 -12.54
C PHE A 76 9.41 -18.29 -13.62
N ARG A 77 10.32 -17.75 -14.44
CA ARG A 77 11.07 -18.49 -15.47
C ARG A 77 12.51 -18.87 -15.06
N LEU A 78 12.89 -18.60 -13.81
CA LEU A 78 14.17 -18.96 -13.21
C LEU A 78 14.04 -20.20 -12.33
#